data_AF-A0A722H272-F1
#
_entry.id   AF-A0A722H272-F1
#
_cell.length_a   1.000
_cell.length_b   1.000
_cell.length_c   1.000
_cell.angle_alpha   90.00
_cell.angle_beta   90.00
_cell.angle_gamma   90.00
#
_symmetry.space_group_name_H-M   'P 1'
#
loop_
_entity.id
_entity.type
_entity.pdbx_description
1 polymer ?
#
loop_
_entity_poly.entity_id
_entity_poly.type
_entity_poly.pdbx_seq_one_letter_code
_entity_poly.pdbx_strand_id
1 'polypeptide(L)'
;MPGTGETMTRRPRRNHSPAFKAKVALAAIRGEQTLVELSQQFDVHANQIKQWKDQLLEGATGVFGDETKAEPSGPTIDVKTLHAKIGELTLENDFLFRCARQGGIAGRKEMIDREHKLSVVRQAKLLGFSRGSVYYLPRPVSDGDLALMRRIDELHLDYPFAGSRMLQGLLRGEGLETGRRHVATLMKKMGIKAIYRRPNTSKPAPGHIRKLAVTRPNQVWAMDLTYIPMARGFVYLCAVVDWFSRKVLSWRLSITMEAAFCIEAVEEALARHGRPEIFNTDQGSQFTSIDFTAVLKRSQIAISMDGKGAWRDNVFVERLWRSIKYEEVYLHAYKTVSEARAGIARYLNFYNTRRPH
;
A
#
# COMPACT_ATOMS: atom_id res chain seq x y z
N MET A 1 -28.23 22.77 -45.46
CA MET A 1 -27.46 23.77 -44.69
C MET A 1 -25.98 23.36 -44.71
N PRO A 2 -25.19 23.78 -45.70
CA PRO A 2 -23.76 23.52 -45.72
C PRO A 2 -23.01 24.68 -45.05
N GLY A 3 -22.17 24.37 -44.06
CA GLY A 3 -21.25 25.32 -43.44
C GLY A 3 -19.95 25.38 -44.25
N THR A 4 -19.69 26.52 -44.87
CA THR A 4 -18.45 26.85 -45.59
C THR A 4 -17.32 27.12 -44.60
N GLY A 5 -16.26 26.31 -44.64
CA GLY A 5 -15.03 26.57 -43.89
C GLY A 5 -14.20 27.65 -44.57
N GLU A 6 -13.97 28.76 -43.88
CA GLU A 6 -13.02 29.80 -44.29
C GLU A 6 -11.57 29.28 -44.16
N THR A 7 -10.91 29.07 -45.29
CA THR A 7 -9.46 28.86 -45.37
C THR A 7 -8.73 30.16 -45.03
N MET A 8 -8.07 30.23 -43.86
CA MET A 8 -7.16 31.33 -43.52
C MET A 8 -5.93 31.33 -44.46
N THR A 9 -5.85 32.32 -45.33
CA THR A 9 -4.68 32.63 -46.16
C THR A 9 -3.53 33.15 -45.27
N ARG A 10 -2.43 32.39 -45.16
CA ARG A 10 -1.19 32.84 -44.51
C ARG A 10 -0.62 34.05 -45.25
N ARG A 11 -0.47 35.19 -44.56
CA ARG A 11 0.19 36.40 -45.09
C ARG A 11 1.61 36.07 -45.59
N PRO A 12 2.03 36.54 -46.78
CA PRO A 12 3.37 36.30 -47.30
C PRO A 12 4.43 36.93 -46.39
N ARG A 13 5.55 36.22 -46.17
CA ARG A 13 6.70 36.72 -45.39
C ARG A 13 7.27 37.97 -46.08
N ARG A 14 7.23 39.12 -45.39
CA ARG A 14 7.87 40.35 -45.85
C ARG A 14 9.39 40.16 -45.87
N ASN A 15 9.97 40.10 -47.07
CA ASN A 15 11.42 40.08 -47.25
C ASN A 15 11.95 41.51 -47.28
N HIS A 16 12.71 41.88 -46.24
CA HIS A 16 13.35 43.19 -46.15
C HIS A 16 14.69 43.22 -46.89
N SER A 17 14.97 44.30 -47.62
CA SER A 17 16.25 44.46 -48.33
C SER A 17 17.43 44.57 -47.36
N PRO A 18 18.65 44.16 -47.76
CA PRO A 18 19.83 44.25 -46.91
C PRO A 18 20.11 45.68 -46.41
N ALA A 19 19.93 46.68 -47.26
CA ALA A 19 20.08 48.09 -46.91
C ALA A 19 19.07 48.54 -45.83
N PHE A 20 17.82 48.06 -45.92
CA PHE A 20 16.81 48.35 -44.90
C PHE A 20 17.16 47.70 -43.56
N LYS A 21 17.60 46.43 -43.57
CA LYS A 21 18.03 45.72 -42.35
C LYS A 21 19.21 46.42 -41.67
N ALA A 22 20.21 46.86 -42.44
CA ALA A 22 21.37 47.60 -41.93
C ALA A 22 20.96 48.94 -41.30
N LYS A 23 20.03 49.68 -41.93
CA LYS A 23 19.49 50.94 -41.39
C LYS A 23 18.81 50.74 -40.03
N VAL A 24 17.96 49.71 -39.91
CA VAL A 24 17.24 49.39 -38.67
C VAL A 24 18.19 48.89 -37.58
N ALA A 25 19.18 48.06 -37.93
CA ALA A 25 20.21 47.60 -37.01
C ALA A 25 21.07 48.76 -36.47
N LEU A 26 21.48 49.70 -37.32
CA LEU A 26 22.23 50.90 -36.90
C LEU A 26 21.43 51.78 -35.94
N ALA A 27 20.12 51.98 -36.20
CA ALA A 27 19.26 52.71 -35.28
C ALA A 27 19.17 52.03 -33.90
N ALA A 28 19.09 50.70 -33.88
CA ALA A 28 19.09 49.90 -32.64
C ALA A 28 20.46 49.86 -31.92
N ILE A 29 21.57 50.15 -32.62
CA ILE A 29 22.91 50.29 -32.02
C ILE A 29 23.10 51.68 -31.40
N ARG A 30 22.61 52.74 -32.06
CA ARG A 30 22.68 54.11 -31.52
C ARG A 30 21.99 54.27 -30.17
N GLY A 31 20.91 53.50 -29.93
CA GLY A 31 20.30 53.38 -28.60
C GLY A 31 19.48 54.58 -28.15
N GLU A 32 19.16 55.52 -29.05
CA GLU A 32 18.36 56.73 -28.77
C GLU A 32 16.85 56.42 -28.59
N GLN A 33 16.40 55.23 -29.02
CA GLN A 33 15.02 54.75 -28.91
C GLN A 33 14.99 53.30 -28.44
N THR A 34 13.91 52.91 -27.77
CA THR A 34 13.68 51.53 -27.31
C THR A 34 13.33 50.59 -28.47
N LEU A 35 13.54 49.27 -28.29
CA LEU A 35 13.19 48.27 -29.32
C LEU A 35 11.71 48.26 -29.68
N VAL A 36 10.83 48.68 -28.77
CA VAL A 36 9.38 48.76 -29.00
C VAL A 36 9.04 49.97 -29.89
N GLU A 37 9.67 51.12 -29.64
CA GLU A 37 9.51 52.31 -30.48
C GLU A 37 10.05 52.09 -31.89
N LEU A 38 11.23 51.46 -32.01
CA LEU A 38 11.80 51.07 -33.32
C LEU A 38 10.92 50.05 -34.05
N SER A 39 10.28 49.14 -33.31
CA SER A 39 9.36 48.16 -33.88
C SER A 39 8.13 48.83 -34.52
N GLN A 40 7.58 49.85 -33.85
CA GLN A 40 6.45 50.63 -34.38
C GLN A 40 6.89 51.55 -35.54
N GLN A 41 8.04 52.21 -35.42
CA GLN A 41 8.52 53.16 -36.43
C GLN A 41 8.87 52.48 -37.76
N PHE A 42 9.47 51.29 -37.71
CA PHE A 42 9.92 50.57 -38.91
C PHE A 42 8.96 49.45 -39.36
N ASP A 43 7.86 49.22 -38.61
CA ASP A 43 6.90 48.12 -38.83
C ASP A 43 7.59 46.74 -38.94
N VAL A 44 8.52 46.48 -38.01
CA VAL A 44 9.33 45.25 -37.91
C VAL A 44 9.25 44.70 -36.49
N HIS A 45 9.14 43.38 -36.33
CA HIS A 45 9.06 42.76 -35.01
C HIS A 45 10.37 42.91 -34.21
N ALA A 46 10.29 43.23 -32.91
CA ALA A 46 11.45 43.50 -32.05
C ALA A 46 12.53 42.40 -32.07
N ASN A 47 12.15 41.11 -32.13
CA ASN A 47 13.10 40.00 -32.26
C ASN A 47 13.92 40.05 -33.55
N GLN A 48 13.35 40.51 -34.67
CA GLN A 48 14.09 40.66 -35.93
C GLN A 48 15.07 41.83 -35.87
N ILE A 49 14.67 42.93 -35.22
CA ILE A 49 15.56 44.08 -34.97
C ILE A 49 16.75 43.66 -34.12
N LYS A 50 16.52 42.90 -33.05
CA LYS A 50 17.58 42.33 -32.21
C LYS A 50 18.51 41.43 -33.03
N GLN A 51 17.95 40.51 -33.82
CA GLN A 51 18.74 39.61 -34.66
C GLN A 51 19.59 40.36 -35.69
N TRP A 52 19.08 41.43 -36.31
CA TRP A 52 19.85 42.21 -37.27
C TRP A 52 20.92 43.09 -36.61
N LYS A 53 20.66 43.59 -35.39
CA LYS A 53 21.68 44.27 -34.56
C LYS A 53 22.83 43.32 -34.23
N ASP A 54 22.52 42.12 -33.76
CA ASP A 54 23.52 41.12 -33.39
C ASP A 54 24.33 40.68 -34.65
N GLN A 55 23.65 40.43 -35.78
CA GLN A 55 24.31 40.13 -37.06
C GLN A 55 25.23 41.24 -37.57
N LEU A 56 24.86 42.51 -37.36
CA LEU A 56 25.69 43.63 -37.79
C LEU A 56 26.92 43.80 -36.89
N LEU A 57 26.80 43.56 -35.58
CA LEU A 57 27.92 43.61 -34.64
C LEU A 57 28.90 42.46 -34.87
N GLU A 58 28.40 41.24 -35.08
CA GLU A 58 29.22 40.05 -35.41
C GLU A 58 29.82 40.14 -36.83
N GLY A 59 29.10 40.75 -37.78
CA GLY A 59 29.60 40.97 -39.14
C GLY A 59 30.63 42.09 -39.23
N ALA A 60 30.56 43.11 -38.37
CA ALA A 60 31.48 44.24 -38.37
C ALA A 60 32.93 43.80 -38.09
N THR A 61 33.15 42.78 -37.27
CA THR A 61 34.50 42.21 -37.04
C THR A 61 35.10 41.61 -38.31
N GLY A 62 34.28 41.10 -39.24
CA GLY A 62 34.73 40.57 -40.53
C GLY A 62 34.88 41.63 -41.64
N VAL A 63 34.37 42.86 -41.45
CA VAL A 63 34.53 43.98 -42.41
C VAL A 63 35.85 44.73 -42.19
N PHE A 64 36.36 44.72 -40.95
CA PHE A 64 37.64 45.35 -40.58
C PHE A 64 38.78 44.34 -40.32
N GLY A 65 38.50 43.04 -40.32
CA GLY A 65 39.47 41.96 -40.16
C GLY A 65 39.88 41.38 -41.51
N ASP A 66 41.14 41.58 -41.89
CA ASP A 66 41.72 41.02 -43.11
C ASP A 66 42.15 39.57 -42.83
N GLU A 67 41.22 38.62 -42.90
CA GLU A 67 41.53 37.19 -42.86
C GLU A 67 41.00 36.46 -44.09
N THR A 68 41.96 36.18 -44.96
CA THR A 68 41.91 35.20 -46.05
C THR A 68 41.48 33.84 -45.49
N LYS A 69 40.53 33.19 -46.17
CA LYS A 69 40.05 31.83 -45.89
C LYS A 69 41.22 30.84 -45.78
N ALA A 70 41.51 30.37 -44.57
CA ALA A 70 42.21 29.11 -44.35
C ALA A 70 41.17 27.98 -44.33
N GLU A 71 41.29 27.03 -45.26
CA GLU A 71 40.53 25.77 -45.18
C GLU A 71 41.06 24.89 -44.03
N PRO A 72 40.19 24.28 -43.19
CA PRO A 72 40.65 23.34 -42.18
C PRO A 72 40.91 21.96 -42.82
N SER A 73 42.17 21.55 -42.81
CA SER A 73 42.60 20.19 -43.15
C SER A 73 42.45 19.25 -41.94
N GLY A 74 41.45 18.39 -42.01
CA GLY A 74 41.20 17.27 -41.11
C GLY A 74 39.85 16.65 -41.48
N PRO A 75 39.65 15.32 -41.41
CA PRO A 75 38.36 14.73 -41.77
C PRO A 75 37.30 15.35 -40.86
N THR A 76 36.39 16.12 -41.45
CA THR A 76 35.20 16.63 -40.78
C THR A 76 34.38 15.42 -40.35
N ILE A 77 34.59 14.97 -39.11
CA ILE A 77 33.79 13.95 -38.48
C ILE A 77 32.34 14.40 -38.62
N ASP A 78 31.55 13.69 -39.41
CA ASP A 78 30.16 14.04 -39.62
C ASP A 78 29.35 13.69 -38.37
N VAL A 79 29.30 14.67 -37.47
CA VAL A 79 28.58 14.61 -36.20
C VAL A 79 27.11 14.25 -36.40
N LYS A 80 26.49 14.62 -37.53
CA LYS A 80 25.09 14.24 -37.81
C LYS A 80 24.98 12.73 -38.07
N THR A 81 25.88 12.18 -38.88
CA THR A 81 25.91 10.74 -39.16
C THR A 81 26.22 9.93 -37.90
N LEU A 82 27.16 10.38 -37.05
CA LEU A 82 27.41 9.73 -35.76
C LEU A 82 26.20 9.78 -34.81
N HIS A 83 25.52 10.93 -34.69
CA HIS A 83 24.31 11.03 -33.88
C HIS A 83 23.17 10.16 -34.41
N ALA A 84 23.00 10.07 -35.73
CA ALA A 84 22.03 9.17 -36.34
C ALA A 84 22.34 7.71 -36.00
N LYS A 85 23.61 7.29 -36.10
CA LYS A 85 24.00 5.92 -35.74
C LYS A 85 23.86 5.62 -34.25
N ILE A 86 24.15 6.59 -33.38
CA ILE A 86 23.89 6.47 -31.94
C ILE A 86 22.38 6.31 -31.68
N GLY A 87 21.53 7.06 -32.37
CA GLY A 87 20.08 6.95 -32.26
C GLY A 87 19.55 5.58 -32.68
N GLU A 88 19.99 5.08 -33.84
CA GLU A 88 19.68 3.73 -34.35
C GLU A 88 20.11 2.66 -33.35
N LEU A 89 21.37 2.67 -32.92
CA LEU A 89 21.90 1.72 -31.93
C LEU A 89 21.16 1.84 -30.59
N THR A 90 20.68 3.03 -30.21
CA THR A 90 19.91 3.21 -28.98
C THR A 90 18.57 2.48 -29.07
N LEU A 91 17.86 2.61 -30.20
CA LEU A 91 16.58 1.92 -30.42
C LEU A 91 16.75 0.39 -30.49
N GLU A 92 17.77 -0.10 -31.19
CA GLU A 92 18.09 -1.53 -31.28
C GLU A 92 18.44 -2.12 -29.91
N ASN A 93 19.32 -1.43 -29.16
CA ASN A 93 19.67 -1.84 -27.81
C ASN A 93 18.45 -1.85 -26.90
N ASP A 94 17.56 -0.86 -27.00
CA ASP A 94 16.36 -0.78 -26.18
C ASP A 94 15.35 -1.89 -26.50
N PHE A 95 15.24 -2.31 -27.76
CA PHE A 95 14.50 -3.51 -28.16
C PHE A 95 15.11 -4.78 -27.55
N LEU A 96 16.43 -4.99 -27.72
CA LEU A 96 17.14 -6.15 -27.17
C LEU A 96 17.06 -6.21 -25.63
N PHE A 97 17.16 -5.07 -24.94
CA PHE A 97 16.96 -5.01 -23.49
C PHE A 97 15.55 -5.39 -23.08
N ARG A 98 14.53 -4.94 -23.80
CA ARG A 98 13.14 -5.33 -23.52
C ARG A 98 12.95 -6.83 -23.70
N CYS A 99 13.44 -7.42 -24.79
CA CYS A 99 13.39 -8.86 -25.04
C CYS A 99 14.13 -9.65 -23.97
N ALA A 100 15.38 -9.28 -23.64
CA ALA A 100 16.17 -9.95 -22.61
C ALA A 100 15.50 -9.91 -21.24
N ARG A 101 14.81 -8.80 -20.90
CA ARG A 101 14.11 -8.62 -19.62
C ARG A 101 12.78 -9.34 -19.51
N GLN A 102 12.21 -9.86 -20.60
CA GLN A 102 11.06 -10.76 -20.53
C GLN A 102 11.43 -12.11 -19.90
N GLY A 103 12.69 -12.52 -19.99
CA GLY A 103 13.21 -13.72 -19.35
C GLY A 103 13.34 -13.61 -17.82
N GLY A 104 13.12 -14.74 -17.14
CA GLY A 104 13.41 -14.89 -15.72
C GLY A 104 14.88 -14.63 -15.40
N ILE A 105 15.21 -14.43 -14.12
CA ILE A 105 16.59 -14.14 -13.68
C ILE A 105 17.56 -15.26 -14.11
N ALA A 106 17.13 -16.52 -14.15
CA ALA A 106 17.96 -17.65 -14.58
C ALA A 106 18.39 -17.52 -16.05
N GLY A 107 17.45 -17.39 -16.98
CA GLY A 107 17.77 -17.22 -18.41
C GLY A 107 18.59 -15.94 -18.67
N ARG A 108 18.36 -14.88 -17.92
CA ARG A 108 19.20 -13.68 -17.99
C ARG A 108 20.63 -13.89 -17.46
N LYS A 109 20.87 -14.83 -16.55
CA LYS A 109 22.23 -15.18 -16.12
C LYS A 109 22.99 -15.96 -17.19
N GLU A 110 22.29 -16.80 -17.96
CA GLU A 110 22.89 -17.59 -19.06
C GLU A 110 23.41 -16.67 -20.19
N MET A 111 22.86 -15.46 -20.32
CA MET A 111 23.33 -14.44 -21.27
C MET A 111 24.66 -13.76 -20.86
N ILE A 112 25.24 -14.09 -19.70
CA ILE A 112 26.52 -13.52 -19.28
C ILE A 112 27.66 -14.20 -20.03
N ASP A 113 28.39 -13.42 -20.81
CA ASP A 113 29.59 -13.87 -21.51
C ASP A 113 30.84 -13.33 -20.80
N ARG A 114 31.66 -14.21 -20.24
CA ARG A 114 32.86 -13.82 -19.49
C ARG A 114 34.03 -13.40 -20.38
N GLU A 115 34.01 -13.75 -21.65
CA GLU A 115 35.06 -13.44 -22.62
C GLU A 115 34.76 -12.13 -23.38
N HIS A 116 33.53 -11.60 -23.25
CA HIS A 116 33.14 -10.35 -23.88
C HIS A 116 33.94 -9.13 -23.35
N LYS A 117 34.17 -8.14 -24.22
CA LYS A 117 34.87 -6.88 -23.89
C LYS A 117 34.20 -6.06 -22.78
N LEU A 118 32.90 -6.28 -22.55
CA LEU A 118 32.16 -5.61 -21.47
C LEU A 118 32.39 -6.35 -20.16
N SER A 119 32.67 -5.62 -19.08
CA SER A 119 32.79 -6.23 -17.76
C SER A 119 31.48 -6.93 -17.33
N VAL A 120 31.61 -8.00 -16.54
CA VAL A 120 30.46 -8.73 -15.95
C VAL A 120 29.52 -7.79 -15.18
N VAL A 121 30.06 -6.74 -14.54
CA VAL A 121 29.26 -5.70 -13.87
C VAL A 121 28.37 -4.95 -14.86
N ARG A 122 28.94 -4.55 -16.01
CA ARG A 122 28.20 -3.83 -17.04
C ARG A 122 27.15 -4.75 -17.66
N GLN A 123 27.50 -5.99 -17.98
CA GLN A 123 26.56 -6.96 -18.52
C GLN A 123 25.38 -7.24 -17.56
N ALA A 124 25.65 -7.46 -16.27
CA ALA A 124 24.59 -7.64 -15.27
C ALA A 124 23.67 -6.41 -15.17
N LYS A 125 24.24 -5.19 -15.21
CA LYS A 125 23.48 -3.94 -15.22
C LYS A 125 22.59 -3.83 -16.46
N LEU A 126 23.14 -4.15 -17.64
CA LEU A 126 22.43 -4.15 -18.91
C LEU A 126 21.26 -5.16 -18.91
N LEU A 127 21.49 -6.34 -18.34
CA LEU A 127 20.47 -7.38 -18.20
C LEU A 127 19.52 -7.11 -17.02
N GLY A 128 19.71 -6.05 -16.25
CA GLY A 128 18.79 -5.60 -15.20
C GLY A 128 18.83 -6.41 -13.90
N PHE A 129 20.01 -6.83 -13.45
CA PHE A 129 20.23 -7.43 -12.14
C PHE A 129 21.60 -7.08 -11.53
N SER A 130 21.79 -7.35 -10.23
CA SER A 130 23.06 -7.03 -9.55
C SER A 130 24.16 -8.03 -9.90
N ARG A 131 25.43 -7.59 -9.87
CA ARG A 131 26.59 -8.49 -10.02
C ARG A 131 26.51 -9.70 -9.09
N GLY A 132 26.11 -9.50 -7.83
CA GLY A 132 26.01 -10.57 -6.84
C GLY A 132 25.08 -11.70 -7.29
N SER A 133 24.00 -11.37 -8.01
CA SER A 133 23.10 -12.38 -8.57
C SER A 133 23.79 -13.27 -9.59
N VAL A 134 24.75 -12.78 -10.40
CA VAL A 134 25.52 -13.61 -11.36
C VAL A 134 26.15 -14.81 -10.65
N TYR A 135 26.76 -14.58 -9.50
CA TYR A 135 27.50 -15.58 -8.73
C TYR A 135 26.61 -16.37 -7.76
N TYR A 136 25.40 -15.89 -7.49
CA TYR A 136 24.47 -16.57 -6.60
C TYR A 136 23.99 -17.87 -7.22
N LEU A 137 24.41 -18.99 -6.64
CA LEU A 137 23.85 -20.31 -6.92
C LEU A 137 22.59 -20.52 -6.05
N PRO A 138 21.46 -20.94 -6.64
CA PRO A 138 20.27 -21.29 -5.87
C PRO A 138 20.62 -22.33 -4.81
N ARG A 139 20.34 -22.01 -3.54
CA ARG A 139 20.48 -22.98 -2.46
C ARG A 139 19.18 -23.78 -2.32
N PRO A 140 19.24 -25.12 -2.18
CA PRO A 140 18.07 -25.90 -1.83
C PRO A 140 17.50 -25.41 -0.49
N VAL A 141 16.22 -25.65 -0.28
CA VAL A 141 15.61 -25.46 1.05
C VAL A 141 16.28 -26.46 2.00
N SER A 142 16.65 -26.02 3.21
CA SER A 142 17.16 -26.95 4.23
C SER A 142 16.06 -27.90 4.71
N ASP A 143 16.42 -29.07 5.23
CA ASP A 143 15.44 -30.02 5.75
C ASP A 143 14.58 -29.42 6.89
N GLY A 144 15.19 -28.58 7.72
CA GLY A 144 14.47 -27.83 8.77
C GLY A 144 13.46 -26.85 8.18
N ASP A 145 13.81 -26.13 7.12
CA ASP A 145 12.87 -25.24 6.42
C ASP A 145 11.78 -26.02 5.69
N LEU A 146 12.08 -27.21 5.15
CA LEU A 146 11.06 -28.08 4.53
C LEU A 146 10.07 -28.59 5.58
N ALA A 147 10.54 -29.01 6.76
CA ALA A 147 9.68 -29.40 7.87
C ALA A 147 8.80 -28.20 8.33
N LEU A 148 9.40 -27.02 8.45
CA LEU A 148 8.68 -25.81 8.82
C LEU A 148 7.65 -25.39 7.76
N MET A 149 7.99 -25.53 6.47
CA MET A 149 7.07 -25.28 5.35
C MET A 149 5.87 -26.24 5.40
N ARG A 150 6.09 -27.54 5.63
CA ARG A 150 5.00 -28.51 5.80
C ARG A 150 4.06 -28.10 6.94
N ARG A 151 4.63 -27.72 8.09
CA ARG A 151 3.82 -27.29 9.23
C ARG A 151 3.06 -26.00 8.97
N ILE A 152 3.68 -25.04 8.27
CA ILE A 152 3.00 -23.82 7.83
C ILE A 152 1.84 -24.14 6.88
N ASP A 153 1.99 -25.11 6.00
CA ASP A 153 0.94 -25.55 5.07
C ASP A 153 -0.26 -26.12 5.82
N GLU A 154 -0.01 -27.06 6.74
CA GLU A 154 -1.04 -27.64 7.61
C GLU A 154 -1.78 -26.57 8.42
N LEU A 155 -1.04 -25.67 9.08
CA LEU A 155 -1.63 -24.57 9.82
C LEU A 155 -2.40 -23.58 8.94
N HIS A 156 -2.02 -23.45 7.66
CA HIS A 156 -2.74 -22.60 6.72
C HIS A 156 -4.07 -23.22 6.27
N LEU A 157 -4.13 -24.56 6.15
CA LEU A 157 -5.37 -25.27 5.89
C LEU A 157 -6.35 -25.12 7.06
N ASP A 158 -5.85 -25.23 8.29
CA ASP A 158 -6.68 -25.05 9.50
C ASP A 158 -7.06 -23.57 9.71
N TYR A 159 -6.12 -22.65 9.48
CA TYR A 159 -6.23 -21.23 9.80
C TYR A 159 -5.84 -20.35 8.60
N PRO A 160 -6.66 -20.31 7.54
CA PRO A 160 -6.33 -19.59 6.30
C PRO A 160 -6.17 -18.07 6.49
N PHE A 161 -6.72 -17.51 7.56
CA PHE A 161 -6.55 -16.11 7.97
C PHE A 161 -5.21 -15.81 8.66
N ALA A 162 -4.43 -16.83 9.04
CA ALA A 162 -3.21 -16.66 9.82
C ALA A 162 -2.07 -16.11 8.95
N GLY A 163 -1.70 -14.85 9.19
CA GLY A 163 -0.49 -14.26 8.65
C GLY A 163 0.77 -14.70 9.39
N SER A 164 1.94 -14.28 8.90
CA SER A 164 3.25 -14.67 9.47
C SER A 164 3.41 -14.40 10.96
N ARG A 165 2.74 -13.38 11.52
CA ARG A 165 2.76 -13.09 12.96
C ARG A 165 1.98 -14.14 13.77
N MET A 166 0.78 -14.50 13.31
CA MET A 166 -0.06 -15.48 14.00
C MET A 166 0.53 -16.87 13.87
N LEU A 167 0.96 -17.25 12.66
CA LEU A 167 1.64 -18.53 12.42
C LEU A 167 2.89 -18.67 13.29
N GLN A 168 3.69 -17.61 13.43
CA GLN A 168 4.84 -17.65 14.32
C GLN A 168 4.45 -17.89 15.79
N GLY A 169 3.36 -17.30 16.27
CA GLY A 169 2.84 -17.56 17.62
C GLY A 169 2.32 -18.99 17.80
N LEU A 170 1.63 -19.54 16.79
CA LEU A 170 1.14 -20.92 16.78
C LEU A 170 2.30 -21.92 16.81
N LEU A 171 3.30 -21.71 15.94
CA LEU A 171 4.51 -22.54 15.87
C LEU A 171 5.28 -22.48 17.20
N ARG A 172 5.40 -21.30 17.82
CA ARG A 172 6.00 -21.17 19.15
C ARG A 172 5.22 -21.95 20.21
N GLY A 173 3.88 -21.93 20.15
CA GLY A 173 3.02 -22.71 21.04
C GLY A 173 3.22 -24.23 20.90
N GLU A 174 3.76 -24.69 19.78
CA GLU A 174 4.13 -26.08 19.50
C GLU A 174 5.61 -26.38 19.82
N GLY A 175 6.35 -25.42 20.40
CA GLY A 175 7.77 -25.56 20.72
C GLY A 175 8.71 -25.28 19.55
N LEU A 176 8.22 -24.82 18.40
CA LEU A 176 9.03 -24.49 17.23
C LEU A 176 9.49 -23.03 17.31
N GLU A 177 10.75 -22.82 17.65
CA GLU A 177 11.34 -21.49 17.71
C GLU A 177 11.68 -20.96 16.31
N THR A 178 10.82 -20.08 15.79
CA THR A 178 11.06 -19.42 14.51
C THR A 178 10.74 -17.93 14.56
N GLY A 179 11.51 -17.15 13.79
CA GLY A 179 11.32 -15.71 13.66
C GLY A 179 10.21 -15.38 12.67
N ARG A 180 9.43 -14.33 12.96
CA ARG A 180 8.33 -13.85 12.07
C ARG A 180 8.79 -13.60 10.63
N ARG A 181 10.00 -13.05 10.43
CA ARG A 181 10.56 -12.77 9.10
C ARG A 181 10.90 -14.06 8.34
N HIS A 182 11.31 -15.10 9.06
CA HIS A 182 11.59 -16.41 8.49
C HIS A 182 10.29 -17.05 8.00
N VAL A 183 9.27 -17.11 8.86
CA VAL A 183 7.91 -17.55 8.49
C VAL A 183 7.39 -16.79 7.27
N ALA A 184 7.52 -15.46 7.23
CA ALA A 184 7.09 -14.66 6.08
C ALA A 184 7.85 -15.00 4.78
N THR A 185 9.15 -15.30 4.88
CA THR A 185 9.97 -15.72 3.73
C THR A 185 9.51 -17.07 3.20
N LEU A 186 9.26 -18.03 4.09
CA LEU A 186 8.76 -19.36 3.72
C LEU A 186 7.36 -19.31 3.12
N MET A 187 6.42 -18.57 3.72
CA MET A 187 5.10 -18.33 3.14
C MET A 187 5.19 -17.78 1.71
N LYS A 188 6.06 -16.78 1.49
CA LYS A 188 6.28 -16.20 0.15
C LYS A 188 6.84 -17.24 -0.83
N LYS A 189 7.76 -18.10 -0.38
CA LYS A 189 8.35 -19.18 -1.19
C LYS A 189 7.30 -20.24 -1.57
N MET A 190 6.38 -20.54 -0.66
CA MET A 190 5.26 -21.49 -0.87
C MET A 190 4.09 -20.89 -1.68
N GLY A 191 4.07 -19.57 -1.87
CA GLY A 191 2.92 -18.88 -2.48
C GLY A 191 1.71 -18.71 -1.54
N ILE A 192 1.87 -19.02 -0.25
CA ILE A 192 0.82 -18.91 0.76
C ILE A 192 0.61 -17.45 1.17
N LYS A 193 -0.66 -17.05 1.26
CA LYS A 193 -1.08 -15.73 1.74
C LYS A 193 -2.29 -15.87 2.65
N ALA A 194 -2.28 -15.12 3.75
CA ALA A 194 -3.42 -15.04 4.64
C ALA A 194 -4.65 -14.47 3.90
N ILE A 195 -5.78 -15.15 4.02
CA ILE A 195 -7.09 -14.67 3.57
C ILE A 195 -7.58 -13.67 4.62
N TYR A 196 -7.48 -12.38 4.30
CA TYR A 196 -7.85 -11.31 5.19
C TYR A 196 -8.53 -10.20 4.39
N ARG A 197 -9.70 -9.72 4.85
CA ARG A 197 -10.30 -8.52 4.27
C ARG A 197 -9.39 -7.33 4.56
N ARG A 198 -8.76 -6.75 3.54
CA ARG A 198 -7.94 -5.56 3.75
C ARG A 198 -8.87 -4.39 4.12
N PRO A 199 -8.65 -3.70 5.24
CA PRO A 199 -9.42 -2.50 5.54
C PRO A 199 -9.14 -1.46 4.45
N ASN A 200 -10.16 -0.77 3.99
CA ASN A 200 -9.99 0.46 3.20
C ASN A 200 -9.95 1.67 4.14
N THR A 201 -9.04 1.71 5.10
CA THR A 201 -9.01 2.75 6.13
C THR A 201 -7.60 3.31 6.37
N SER A 202 -7.17 4.17 5.46
CA SER A 202 -6.20 5.23 5.75
C SER A 202 -6.88 6.33 6.56
N LYS A 203 -6.66 6.33 7.89
CA LYS A 203 -6.42 7.50 8.76
C LYS A 203 -6.37 7.01 10.22
N PRO A 204 -5.19 7.04 10.88
CA PRO A 204 -5.10 6.78 12.31
C PRO A 204 -5.88 7.87 13.06
N ALA A 205 -6.87 7.49 13.85
CA ALA A 205 -7.45 8.39 14.84
C ALA A 205 -6.53 8.44 16.07
N PRO A 206 -6.28 9.62 16.67
CA PRO A 206 -5.49 9.72 17.89
C PRO A 206 -6.16 8.95 19.03
N GLY A 207 -5.45 7.96 19.58
CA GLY A 207 -5.88 7.19 20.74
C GLY A 207 -5.53 7.93 22.03
N HIS A 208 -6.52 8.17 22.90
CA HIS A 208 -6.31 8.78 24.21
C HIS A 208 -6.83 7.86 25.33
N ILE A 209 -5.91 7.59 26.28
CA ILE A 209 -6.00 7.29 27.74
C ILE A 209 -6.81 6.06 28.23
N ARG A 210 -6.09 5.16 28.94
CA ARG A 210 -6.60 4.20 29.95
C ARG A 210 -6.70 4.92 31.31
N LYS A 211 -7.86 4.89 31.98
CA LYS A 211 -7.98 5.42 33.36
C LYS A 211 -7.88 4.36 34.45
N LEU A 212 -8.07 3.07 34.13
CA LEU A 212 -7.97 1.97 35.10
C LEU A 212 -6.93 0.94 34.66
N ALA A 213 -5.95 0.65 35.52
CA ALA A 213 -5.01 -0.44 35.33
C ALA A 213 -5.65 -1.75 35.83
N VAL A 214 -6.16 -2.55 34.90
CA VAL A 214 -6.64 -3.91 35.18
C VAL A 214 -5.43 -4.84 35.30
N THR A 215 -5.20 -5.42 36.48
CA THR A 215 -3.95 -6.13 36.82
C THR A 215 -4.13 -7.61 37.11
N ARG A 216 -5.37 -8.11 37.22
CA ARG A 216 -5.66 -9.52 37.49
C ARG A 216 -6.94 -10.00 36.79
N PRO A 217 -7.09 -11.32 36.55
CA PRO A 217 -8.34 -11.90 36.05
C PRO A 217 -9.53 -11.58 36.98
N ASN A 218 -10.72 -11.49 36.40
CA ASN A 218 -11.98 -11.24 37.08
C ASN A 218 -12.04 -9.93 37.86
N GLN A 219 -11.25 -8.94 37.47
CA GLN A 219 -11.38 -7.58 38.01
C GLN A 219 -12.43 -6.80 37.22
N VAL A 220 -12.36 -6.83 35.88
CA VAL A 220 -13.32 -6.17 35.00
C VAL A 220 -13.76 -7.15 33.92
N TRP A 221 -15.07 -7.36 33.82
CA TRP A 221 -15.68 -8.03 32.67
C TRP A 221 -16.38 -7.00 31.79
N ALA A 222 -16.44 -7.26 30.49
CA ALA A 222 -17.33 -6.54 29.59
C ALA A 222 -18.21 -7.52 28.84
N MET A 223 -19.39 -7.05 28.47
CA MET A 223 -20.24 -7.74 27.50
C MET A 223 -20.67 -6.77 26.42
N ASP A 224 -20.74 -7.29 25.21
CA ASP A 224 -21.33 -6.60 24.08
C ASP A 224 -22.06 -7.61 23.18
N LEU A 225 -22.75 -7.09 22.18
CA LEU A 225 -23.51 -7.82 21.21
C LEU A 225 -23.09 -7.45 19.79
N THR A 226 -23.09 -8.41 18.87
CA THR A 226 -22.90 -8.14 17.44
C THR A 226 -23.81 -9.00 16.58
N TYR A 227 -24.10 -8.53 15.37
CA TYR A 227 -24.79 -9.33 14.36
C TYR A 227 -23.79 -10.19 13.57
N ILE A 228 -24.20 -11.43 13.29
CA ILE A 228 -23.48 -12.40 12.48
C ILE A 228 -24.30 -12.64 11.20
N PRO A 229 -23.81 -12.19 10.03
CA PRO A 229 -24.48 -12.48 8.76
C PRO A 229 -24.49 -13.97 8.46
N MET A 230 -25.59 -14.44 7.90
CA MET A 230 -25.76 -15.80 7.38
C MET A 230 -26.14 -15.75 5.90
N ALA A 231 -26.18 -16.89 5.22
CA ALA A 231 -26.65 -16.98 3.84
C ALA A 231 -28.08 -16.46 3.67
N ARG A 232 -28.91 -16.57 4.73
CA ARG A 232 -30.25 -15.98 4.82
C ARG A 232 -30.41 -15.32 6.18
N GLY A 233 -30.53 -14.00 6.21
CA GLY A 233 -30.70 -13.24 7.45
C GLY A 233 -29.43 -13.16 8.29
N PHE A 234 -29.61 -13.01 9.60
CA PHE A 234 -28.54 -12.85 10.57
C PHE A 234 -28.97 -13.36 11.95
N VAL A 235 -27.99 -13.63 12.80
CA VAL A 235 -28.19 -13.96 14.22
C VAL A 235 -27.43 -12.97 15.09
N TYR A 236 -27.87 -12.80 16.32
CA TYR A 236 -27.22 -11.98 17.34
C TYR A 236 -26.29 -12.84 18.18
N LEU A 237 -25.05 -12.41 18.34
CA LEU A 237 -24.02 -13.01 19.20
C LEU A 237 -23.70 -12.06 20.34
N CYS A 238 -23.87 -12.50 21.58
CA CYS A 238 -23.31 -11.81 22.74
C CYS A 238 -22.15 -12.60 23.32
N ALA A 239 -21.21 -11.91 23.95
CA ALA A 239 -20.07 -12.54 24.62
C ALA A 239 -19.67 -11.76 25.87
N VAL A 240 -19.39 -12.48 26.96
CA VAL A 240 -18.80 -11.95 28.18
C VAL A 240 -17.29 -12.15 28.11
N VAL A 241 -16.52 -11.10 28.28
CA VAL A 241 -15.07 -11.08 28.09
C VAL A 241 -14.36 -10.55 29.34
N ASP A 242 -13.33 -11.25 29.80
CA ASP A 242 -12.46 -10.77 30.86
C ASP A 242 -11.41 -9.78 30.32
N TRP A 243 -11.31 -8.61 30.95
CA TRP A 243 -10.40 -7.54 30.50
C TRP A 243 -8.93 -7.80 30.79
N PHE A 244 -8.58 -8.71 31.68
CA PHE A 244 -7.17 -9.00 31.92
C PHE A 244 -6.67 -10.06 30.92
N SER A 245 -7.33 -11.22 30.94
CA SER A 245 -6.95 -12.42 30.19
C SER A 245 -7.37 -12.40 28.72
N ARG A 246 -8.28 -11.49 28.32
CA ARG A 246 -8.90 -11.45 26.97
C ARG A 246 -9.80 -12.65 26.66
N LYS A 247 -10.00 -13.57 27.59
CA LYS A 247 -10.81 -14.78 27.38
C LYS A 247 -12.28 -14.42 27.26
N VAL A 248 -12.95 -15.10 26.33
CA VAL A 248 -14.41 -15.15 26.27
C VAL A 248 -14.87 -16.16 27.31
N LEU A 249 -15.51 -15.68 28.37
CA LEU A 249 -15.96 -16.49 29.51
C LEU A 249 -17.23 -17.27 29.17
N SER A 250 -18.13 -16.63 28.45
CA SER A 250 -19.37 -17.22 27.95
C SER A 250 -19.86 -16.45 26.73
N TRP A 251 -20.76 -17.07 25.97
CA TRP A 251 -21.39 -16.46 24.80
C TRP A 251 -22.73 -17.15 24.50
N ARG A 252 -23.59 -16.46 23.77
CA ARG A 252 -24.90 -16.98 23.33
C ARG A 252 -25.27 -16.46 21.95
N LEU A 253 -26.06 -17.26 21.23
CA LEU A 253 -26.68 -16.88 19.96
C LEU A 253 -28.19 -16.84 20.09
N SER A 254 -28.78 -15.78 19.54
CA SER A 254 -30.22 -15.61 19.41
C SER A 254 -30.61 -15.16 17.99
N ILE A 255 -31.84 -15.48 17.59
CA ILE A 255 -32.47 -14.93 16.37
C ILE A 255 -33.21 -13.62 16.65
N THR A 256 -33.45 -13.29 17.93
CA THR A 256 -34.09 -12.04 18.38
C THR A 256 -33.15 -11.24 19.27
N MET A 257 -33.39 -9.93 19.34
CA MET A 257 -32.61 -9.00 20.16
C MET A 257 -33.19 -8.85 21.57
N GLU A 258 -33.49 -9.97 22.22
CA GLU A 258 -34.08 -10.01 23.58
C GLU A 258 -33.01 -10.02 24.67
N ALA A 259 -33.31 -9.49 25.86
CA ALA A 259 -32.36 -9.47 26.97
C ALA A 259 -32.05 -10.85 27.57
N ALA A 260 -32.96 -11.82 27.40
CA ALA A 260 -32.89 -13.14 28.04
C ALA A 260 -31.58 -13.89 27.75
N PHE A 261 -31.15 -13.95 26.48
CA PHE A 261 -29.92 -14.67 26.15
C PHE A 261 -28.64 -13.96 26.61
N CYS A 262 -28.67 -12.64 26.79
CA CYS A 262 -27.58 -11.91 27.43
C CYS A 262 -27.49 -12.24 28.92
N ILE A 263 -28.64 -12.35 29.60
CA ILE A 263 -28.72 -12.77 31.00
C ILE A 263 -28.15 -14.18 31.15
N GLU A 264 -28.57 -15.13 30.31
CA GLU A 264 -28.04 -16.51 30.33
C GLU A 264 -26.52 -16.56 30.15
N ALA A 265 -25.97 -15.72 29.27
CA ALA A 265 -24.53 -15.64 29.08
C ALA A 265 -23.83 -15.16 30.37
N VAL A 266 -24.35 -14.11 31.01
CA VAL A 266 -23.78 -13.59 32.26
C VAL A 266 -23.91 -14.61 33.39
N GLU A 267 -25.07 -15.24 33.56
CA GLU A 267 -25.28 -16.26 34.58
C GLU A 267 -24.32 -17.45 34.40
N GLU A 268 -24.11 -17.91 33.15
CA GLU A 268 -23.12 -18.94 32.85
C GLU A 268 -21.70 -18.50 33.21
N ALA A 269 -21.31 -17.27 32.87
CA ALA A 269 -19.98 -16.75 33.20
C ALA A 269 -19.78 -16.68 34.72
N LEU A 270 -20.79 -16.19 35.45
CA LEU A 270 -20.77 -16.11 36.91
C LEU A 270 -20.65 -17.50 37.55
N ALA A 271 -21.44 -18.47 37.06
CA ALA A 271 -21.42 -19.84 37.57
C ALA A 271 -20.06 -20.53 37.38
N ARG A 272 -19.38 -20.27 36.25
CA ARG A 272 -18.10 -20.93 35.92
C ARG A 272 -16.86 -20.21 36.45
N HIS A 273 -16.89 -18.89 36.51
CA HIS A 273 -15.69 -18.07 36.75
C HIS A 273 -15.77 -17.22 38.01
N GLY A 274 -16.87 -17.30 38.77
CA GLY A 274 -17.14 -16.44 39.92
C GLY A 274 -17.60 -15.05 39.50
N ARG A 275 -17.54 -14.08 40.41
CA ARG A 275 -17.99 -12.71 40.14
C ARG A 275 -16.83 -11.76 39.82
N PRO A 276 -16.99 -10.84 38.85
CA PRO A 276 -16.05 -9.74 38.68
C PRO A 276 -16.28 -8.65 39.73
N GLU A 277 -15.29 -7.77 39.92
CA GLU A 277 -15.50 -6.54 40.70
C GLU A 277 -16.38 -5.55 39.94
N ILE A 278 -16.08 -5.36 38.64
CA ILE A 278 -16.77 -4.40 37.77
C ILE A 278 -17.29 -5.13 36.53
N PHE A 279 -18.52 -4.82 36.14
CA PHE A 279 -19.10 -5.22 34.86
C PHE A 279 -19.33 -3.98 34.00
N ASN A 280 -18.63 -3.91 32.86
CA ASN A 280 -18.80 -2.84 31.88
C ASN A 280 -19.83 -3.26 30.82
N THR A 281 -20.80 -2.39 30.55
CA THR A 281 -21.76 -2.57 29.46
C THR A 281 -21.91 -1.28 28.68
N ASP A 282 -21.93 -1.38 27.35
CA ASP A 282 -22.37 -0.26 26.52
C ASP A 282 -23.85 0.07 26.81
N GLN A 283 -24.24 1.34 26.70
CA GLN A 283 -25.63 1.81 26.94
C GLN A 283 -26.64 1.37 25.86
N GLY A 284 -26.45 0.21 25.22
CA GLY A 284 -27.47 -0.40 24.38
C GLY A 284 -28.74 -0.67 25.20
N SER A 285 -29.92 -0.44 24.62
CA SER A 285 -31.23 -0.56 25.30
C SER A 285 -31.51 -1.95 25.88
N GLN A 286 -30.74 -2.96 25.51
CA GLN A 286 -30.81 -4.33 26.02
C GLN A 286 -30.08 -4.51 27.36
N PHE A 287 -28.96 -3.79 27.55
CA PHE A 287 -28.13 -3.87 28.76
C PHE A 287 -28.64 -2.99 29.90
N THR A 288 -29.59 -2.09 29.60
CA THR A 288 -30.31 -1.27 30.58
C THR A 288 -31.63 -1.89 31.05
N SER A 289 -31.96 -3.11 30.60
CA SER A 289 -33.15 -3.80 31.09
C SER A 289 -33.07 -4.04 32.61
N ILE A 290 -34.22 -3.90 33.28
CA ILE A 290 -34.34 -4.06 34.73
C ILE A 290 -33.83 -5.44 35.13
N ASP A 291 -34.16 -6.48 34.37
CA ASP A 291 -33.78 -7.87 34.64
C ASP A 291 -32.26 -8.07 34.57
N PHE A 292 -31.60 -7.46 33.58
CA PHE A 292 -30.14 -7.55 33.44
C PHE A 292 -29.41 -6.88 34.62
N THR A 293 -29.80 -5.65 34.96
CA THR A 293 -29.20 -4.93 36.10
C THR A 293 -29.52 -5.61 37.42
N ALA A 294 -30.66 -6.29 37.54
CA ALA A 294 -31.03 -7.06 38.72
C ALA A 294 -30.08 -8.24 38.95
N VAL A 295 -29.65 -8.96 37.90
CA VAL A 295 -28.67 -10.06 38.00
C VAL A 295 -27.33 -9.55 38.57
N LEU A 296 -26.84 -8.42 38.06
CA LEU A 296 -25.59 -7.82 38.51
C LEU A 296 -25.66 -7.30 39.95
N LYS A 297 -26.77 -6.63 40.30
CA LYS A 297 -27.02 -6.14 41.67
C LYS A 297 -27.15 -7.28 42.67
N ARG A 298 -27.88 -8.35 42.34
CA ARG A 298 -28.00 -9.56 43.19
C ARG A 298 -26.64 -10.20 43.46
N SER A 299 -25.72 -10.10 42.50
CA SER A 299 -24.37 -10.64 42.60
C SER A 299 -23.37 -9.68 43.28
N GLN A 300 -23.82 -8.49 43.70
CA GLN A 300 -23.02 -7.40 44.28
C GLN A 300 -21.87 -6.92 43.38
N ILE A 301 -22.12 -6.87 42.06
CA ILE A 301 -21.13 -6.44 41.07
C ILE A 301 -21.29 -4.95 40.81
N ALA A 302 -20.20 -4.19 40.80
CA ALA A 302 -20.24 -2.78 40.44
C ALA A 302 -20.52 -2.63 38.94
N ILE A 303 -21.57 -1.89 38.60
CA ILE A 303 -21.94 -1.65 37.19
C ILE A 303 -21.27 -0.36 36.74
N SER A 304 -20.41 -0.46 35.74
CA SER A 304 -19.89 0.69 35.01
C SER A 304 -20.72 0.86 33.73
N MET A 305 -21.53 1.93 33.67
CA MET A 305 -22.28 2.30 32.47
C MET A 305 -21.63 3.54 31.86
N ASP A 306 -21.10 3.39 30.65
CA ASP A 306 -20.34 4.42 29.95
C ASP A 306 -21.21 5.66 29.64
N GLY A 307 -20.70 6.86 29.93
CA GLY A 307 -21.32 8.12 29.49
C GLY A 307 -21.21 8.32 27.98
N LYS A 308 -22.11 9.11 27.37
CA LYS A 308 -22.04 9.48 25.94
C LYS A 308 -20.62 9.94 25.57
N GLY A 309 -19.89 9.13 24.81
CA GLY A 309 -18.54 9.45 24.31
C GLY A 309 -17.40 8.49 24.72
N ALA A 310 -17.66 7.46 25.52
CA ALA A 310 -16.64 6.51 25.99
C ALA A 310 -16.49 5.22 25.14
N TRP A 311 -16.56 5.32 23.81
CA TRP A 311 -16.32 4.20 22.87
C TRP A 311 -14.96 3.48 23.07
N ARG A 312 -14.06 4.04 23.88
CA ARG A 312 -12.70 3.56 24.11
C ARG A 312 -12.60 2.50 25.22
N ASP A 313 -13.63 2.34 26.04
CA ASP A 313 -13.61 1.37 27.13
C ASP A 313 -13.93 -0.05 26.62
N ASN A 314 -14.64 -0.20 25.50
CA ASN A 314 -14.97 -1.52 24.92
C ASN A 314 -13.96 -2.05 23.86
N VAL A 315 -12.77 -1.47 23.76
CA VAL A 315 -11.74 -1.79 22.73
C VAL A 315 -11.42 -3.28 22.62
N PHE A 316 -11.52 -4.01 23.73
CA PHE A 316 -11.22 -5.45 23.74
C PHE A 316 -12.32 -6.29 23.13
N VAL A 317 -13.59 -5.93 23.36
CA VAL A 317 -14.71 -6.63 22.75
C VAL A 317 -14.85 -6.22 21.28
N GLU A 318 -14.57 -4.95 20.93
CA GLU A 318 -14.44 -4.55 19.51
C GLU A 318 -13.36 -5.37 18.78
N ARG A 319 -12.20 -5.58 19.43
CA ARG A 319 -11.12 -6.40 18.88
C ARG A 319 -11.54 -7.87 18.77
N LEU A 320 -12.32 -8.39 19.73
CA LEU A 320 -12.91 -9.72 19.65
C LEU A 320 -13.84 -9.82 18.43
N TRP A 321 -14.76 -8.87 18.24
CA TRP A 321 -15.66 -8.85 17.09
C TRP A 321 -14.92 -8.81 15.77
N ARG A 322 -13.87 -7.99 15.67
CA ARG A 322 -13.02 -7.99 14.49
C ARG A 322 -12.41 -9.37 14.23
N SER A 323 -11.90 -10.02 15.29
CA SER A 323 -11.27 -11.34 15.16
C SER A 323 -12.29 -12.39 14.72
N ILE A 324 -13.42 -12.53 15.43
CA ILE A 324 -14.52 -13.45 15.06
C ILE A 324 -14.98 -13.21 13.63
N LYS A 325 -15.25 -11.95 13.26
CA LYS A 325 -15.78 -11.64 11.93
C LYS A 325 -14.79 -11.97 10.82
N TYR A 326 -13.52 -11.64 10.98
CA TYR A 326 -12.52 -11.80 9.93
C TYR A 326 -11.96 -13.21 9.83
N GLU A 327 -11.83 -13.88 10.96
CA GLU A 327 -11.16 -15.18 11.06
C GLU A 327 -12.15 -16.33 10.96
N GLU A 328 -13.43 -16.12 11.26
CA GLU A 328 -14.46 -17.15 11.17
C GLU A 328 -15.59 -16.71 10.23
N VAL A 329 -16.36 -15.67 10.60
CA VAL A 329 -17.64 -15.39 9.94
C VAL A 329 -17.51 -15.05 8.45
N TYR A 330 -16.53 -14.23 8.05
CA TYR A 330 -16.39 -13.83 6.65
C TYR A 330 -15.77 -14.89 5.74
N LEU A 331 -15.23 -15.96 6.33
CA LEU A 331 -14.73 -17.11 5.59
C LEU A 331 -15.82 -18.18 5.39
N HIS A 332 -16.89 -18.12 6.19
CA HIS A 332 -17.96 -19.11 6.19
C HIS A 332 -19.29 -18.49 5.74
N ALA A 333 -20.05 -19.23 4.95
CA ALA A 333 -21.39 -18.83 4.52
C ALA A 333 -22.45 -19.70 5.23
N TYR A 334 -22.65 -19.48 6.53
CA TYR A 334 -23.55 -20.30 7.34
C TYR A 334 -24.96 -20.34 6.76
N LYS A 335 -25.50 -21.54 6.57
CA LYS A 335 -26.85 -21.76 6.03
C LYS A 335 -27.91 -21.83 7.12
N THR A 336 -27.54 -22.29 8.32
CA THR A 336 -28.46 -22.50 9.45
C THR A 336 -27.90 -21.96 10.76
N VAL A 337 -28.78 -21.69 11.73
CA VAL A 337 -28.39 -21.20 13.06
C VAL A 337 -27.54 -22.25 13.80
N SER A 338 -27.86 -23.54 13.64
CA SER A 338 -27.10 -24.64 14.22
C SER A 338 -25.67 -24.71 13.65
N GLU A 339 -25.52 -24.48 12.35
CA GLU A 339 -24.20 -24.42 11.70
C GLU A 339 -23.39 -23.22 12.22
N ALA A 340 -24.01 -22.03 12.29
CA ALA A 340 -23.37 -20.84 12.86
C ALA A 340 -22.94 -21.08 14.32
N ARG A 341 -23.80 -21.71 15.13
CA ARG A 341 -23.50 -22.07 16.52
C ARG A 341 -22.29 -22.99 16.60
N ALA A 342 -22.25 -24.06 15.80
CA ALA A 342 -21.13 -24.99 15.80
C ALA A 342 -19.81 -24.35 15.34
N GLY A 343 -19.85 -23.52 14.29
CA GLY A 343 -18.69 -22.78 13.78
C GLY A 343 -18.12 -21.80 14.80
N ILE A 344 -18.98 -20.93 15.33
CA ILE A 344 -18.59 -19.95 16.35
C ILE A 344 -18.09 -20.64 17.62
N ALA A 345 -18.70 -21.75 18.05
CA ALA A 345 -18.23 -22.53 19.19
C ALA A 345 -16.79 -23.03 18.99
N ARG A 346 -16.50 -23.64 17.83
CA ARG A 346 -15.15 -24.11 17.49
C ARG A 346 -14.15 -22.96 17.47
N TYR A 347 -14.51 -21.85 16.83
CA TYR A 347 -13.65 -20.67 16.77
C TYR A 347 -13.38 -20.08 18.16
N LEU A 348 -14.39 -19.92 19.01
CA LEU A 348 -14.22 -19.38 20.36
C LEU A 348 -13.38 -20.30 21.25
N ASN A 349 -13.50 -21.61 21.08
CA ASN A 349 -12.61 -22.56 21.74
C ASN A 349 -11.16 -22.36 21.29
N PHE A 350 -10.91 -22.25 19.97
CA PHE A 350 -9.59 -21.91 19.44
C PHE A 350 -9.08 -20.55 19.96
N TYR A 351 -9.94 -19.53 19.97
CA TYR A 351 -9.63 -18.19 20.44
C TYR A 351 -9.13 -18.21 21.89
N ASN A 352 -9.79 -18.96 22.78
CA ASN A 352 -9.44 -19.01 24.20
C ASN A 352 -8.22 -19.89 24.54
N THR A 353 -7.89 -20.87 23.70
CA THR A 353 -6.94 -21.95 24.06
C THR A 353 -5.65 -21.92 23.26
N ARG A 354 -5.72 -21.56 21.97
CA ARG A 354 -4.60 -21.73 21.03
C ARG A 354 -4.25 -20.46 20.25
N ARG A 355 -5.21 -19.54 20.06
CA ARG A 355 -4.97 -18.30 19.32
C ARG A 355 -4.00 -17.38 20.08
N PRO A 356 -2.88 -16.98 19.48
CA PRO A 356 -2.02 -15.95 20.07
C PRO A 356 -2.74 -14.60 20.17
N HIS A 357 -2.64 -13.91 21.31
CA HIS A 357 -3.32 -12.62 21.58
C HIS A 357 -2.41 -11.40 21.42
#